data_AF-A0A8J7XWK1-F1
#
_entry.id   AF-A0A8J7XWK1-F1
#
_cell.length_a   1.000
_cell.length_b   1.000
_cell.length_c   1.000
_cell.angle_alpha   90.00
_cell.angle_beta   90.00
_cell.angle_gamma   90.00
#
_symmetry.space_group_name_H-M   'P 1'
#
loop_
_entity.id
_entity.type
_entity.pdbx_description
1 polymer ?
#
loop_
_entity_poly.entity_id
_entity_poly.type
_entity_poly.pdbx_seq_one_letter_code
_entity_poly.pdbx_strand_id
1 'polypeptide(L)'
;VTLHAQKDGTDLLLITYQYDATNNITQLEYNRRLPDQQWEQSVETFGYDWLNRLVSAQGDYGSLSYSYDSVGNRTSLNDLTYTYNTMNELLSISDGTTFTYDELGNTLTKTDGTDTWTYTHDKRDRLTQVEKNQEIITQYSYDGDGKRIQKTEWVESLQEYQTTIYVYSGLNVLYKKNVSTDQEATYVYGPTGRTAKTVDGLRSYYHQDHLGSTRLLTDESGNPVCEISYRPFGKAEKTGGDGENCLYTGKDDDSTGLYYFGARYYDPQTGRWIERDLKGGILENPMSLNRYVYCYNNPLLYVDPDGLAPNVGNKSANAVYAAGIGGVVVLLFTVPVAAPFWGVGALVWRLWLHKNWTATTKASGGKCLINIHARGNTPGIGEYHASITIHDNGNYEGDIRNDSTTLVVVDIYHFGSGTLDLILSGSGPMLLNVYGSGNVTLTIDGECTAPITVNAMGSGTITIYVPIGTSVCITGSGNVVVEYYDPDEEEDEEDES
;
A
#
# COMPACT_ATOMS: atom_id res chain seq x y z
N VAL A 1 3.13 -9.74 10.18
CA VAL A 1 2.18 -10.84 9.91
C VAL A 1 2.94 -11.95 9.23
N THR A 2 2.72 -13.20 9.62
CA THR A 2 3.35 -14.36 8.98
C THR A 2 2.28 -15.29 8.42
N LEU A 3 2.41 -15.67 7.15
CA LEU A 3 1.60 -16.69 6.48
C LEU A 3 2.35 -18.02 6.56
N HIS A 4 1.63 -19.07 6.94
CA HIS A 4 2.16 -20.44 7.02
C HIS A 4 1.37 -21.32 6.07
N ALA A 5 2.05 -21.91 5.09
CA ALA A 5 1.54 -23.05 4.34
C ALA A 5 2.09 -24.33 4.96
N GLN A 6 1.21 -25.24 5.38
CA GLN A 6 1.60 -26.45 6.09
C GLN A 6 0.97 -27.70 5.48
N LYS A 7 1.69 -28.83 5.58
CA LYS A 7 1.16 -30.17 5.38
C LYS A 7 1.45 -31.02 6.61
N ASP A 8 0.41 -31.59 7.22
CA ASP A 8 0.54 -32.47 8.39
C ASP A 8 1.39 -31.85 9.52
N GLY A 9 1.24 -30.53 9.75
CA GLY A 9 2.00 -29.77 10.75
C GLY A 9 3.42 -29.38 10.32
N THR A 10 3.81 -29.67 9.09
CA THR A 10 5.13 -29.34 8.52
C THR A 10 5.02 -28.09 7.64
N ASP A 11 5.73 -27.01 7.97
CA ASP A 11 5.79 -25.81 7.13
C ASP A 11 6.47 -26.11 5.78
N LEU A 12 5.84 -25.63 4.70
CA LEU A 12 6.28 -25.69 3.31
C LEU A 12 6.67 -24.31 2.77
N LEU A 13 5.94 -23.28 3.22
CA LEU A 13 6.17 -21.88 2.86
C LEU A 13 5.84 -21.00 4.07
N LEU A 14 6.76 -20.09 4.39
CA LEU A 14 6.60 -19.06 5.41
C LEU A 14 6.74 -17.71 4.72
N ILE A 15 5.78 -16.81 4.86
CA ILE A 15 5.87 -15.46 4.30
C ILE A 15 5.69 -14.43 5.41
N THR A 16 6.65 -13.53 5.58
CA THR A 16 6.63 -12.46 6.56
C THR A 16 6.66 -11.10 5.86
N TYR A 17 5.90 -10.15 6.41
CA TYR A 17 5.79 -8.80 5.89
C TYR A 17 6.22 -7.78 6.95
N GLN A 18 6.96 -6.77 6.51
CA GLN A 18 7.14 -5.51 7.22
C GLN A 18 6.41 -4.40 6.48
N TYR A 19 5.91 -3.43 7.25
CA TYR A 19 5.11 -2.34 6.73
C TYR A 19 5.64 -1.00 7.21
N ASP A 20 5.41 0.05 6.43
CA ASP A 20 5.51 1.42 6.92
C ASP A 20 4.21 1.85 7.65
N ALA A 21 4.18 3.11 8.08
CA ALA A 21 3.03 3.67 8.80
C ALA A 21 1.77 3.85 7.93
N THR A 22 1.90 3.85 6.60
CA THR A 22 0.77 3.93 5.65
C THR A 22 0.33 2.55 5.16
N ASN A 23 0.87 1.48 5.76
CA ASN A 23 0.63 0.07 5.43
C ASN A 23 1.19 -0.36 4.07
N ASN A 24 2.11 0.38 3.47
CA ASN A 24 2.86 -0.16 2.34
C ASN A 24 3.81 -1.23 2.84
N ILE A 25 4.01 -2.28 2.06
CA ILE A 25 4.95 -3.34 2.39
C ILE A 25 6.36 -2.84 2.11
N THR A 26 7.18 -2.66 3.14
CA THR A 26 8.59 -2.23 2.98
C THR A 26 9.54 -3.41 2.82
N GLN A 27 9.15 -4.59 3.30
CA GLN A 27 9.89 -5.82 3.13
C GLN A 27 8.94 -7.02 3.05
N LEU A 28 9.23 -7.91 2.13
CA LEU A 28 8.62 -9.22 1.97
C LEU A 28 9.71 -10.27 2.10
N GLU A 29 9.63 -11.11 3.12
CA GLU A 29 10.47 -12.29 3.25
C GLU A 29 9.61 -13.52 2.98
N TYR A 30 10.04 -14.39 2.08
CA TYR A 30 9.43 -15.71 1.94
C TYR A 30 10.50 -16.80 1.97
N ASN A 31 10.27 -17.76 2.84
CA ASN A 31 11.12 -18.93 3.03
C ASN A 31 10.36 -20.14 2.50
N ARG A 32 10.93 -20.82 1.51
CA ARG A 32 10.37 -22.06 0.94
C ARG A 32 11.17 -23.26 1.40
N ARG A 33 10.48 -24.38 1.61
CA ARG A 33 11.11 -25.64 1.93
C ARG A 33 11.37 -26.45 0.66
N LEU A 34 12.64 -26.77 0.43
CA LEU A 34 13.09 -27.57 -0.70
C LEU A 34 12.82 -29.07 -0.48
N PRO A 35 12.82 -29.90 -1.54
CA PRO A 35 12.64 -31.35 -1.42
C PRO A 35 13.65 -32.03 -0.49
N ASP A 36 14.89 -31.52 -0.43
CA ASP A 36 15.97 -31.98 0.45
C ASP A 36 15.82 -31.52 1.92
N GLN A 37 14.69 -30.89 2.25
CA GLN A 37 14.33 -30.37 3.56
C GLN A 37 15.09 -29.12 4.00
N GLN A 38 15.90 -28.51 3.13
CA GLN A 38 16.51 -27.22 3.41
C GLN A 38 15.54 -26.07 3.18
N TRP A 39 15.84 -24.93 3.80
CA TRP A 39 15.11 -23.69 3.57
C TRP A 39 15.88 -22.83 2.58
N GLU A 40 15.15 -22.31 1.59
CA GLU A 40 15.64 -21.25 0.73
C GLU A 40 14.90 -19.96 1.07
N GLN A 41 15.67 -18.94 1.41
CA GLN A 41 15.17 -17.62 1.78
C GLN A 41 15.25 -16.69 0.57
N SER A 42 14.17 -15.96 0.33
CA SER A 42 14.16 -14.80 -0.56
C SER A 42 13.63 -13.58 0.19
N VAL A 43 14.28 -12.44 -0.03
CA VAL A 43 13.93 -11.18 0.60
C VAL A 43 13.77 -10.13 -0.48
N GLU A 44 12.59 -9.53 -0.51
CA GLU A 44 12.30 -8.36 -1.32
C GLU A 44 12.16 -7.12 -0.42
N THR A 45 12.69 -5.97 -0.85
CA THR A 45 12.54 -4.68 -0.14
C THR A 45 12.02 -3.62 -1.08
N PHE A 46 11.21 -2.70 -0.55
CA PHE A 46 10.46 -1.74 -1.34
C PHE A 46 10.51 -0.34 -0.75
N GLY A 47 10.57 0.66 -1.62
CA GLY A 47 10.49 2.07 -1.26
C GLY A 47 9.37 2.77 -2.01
N TYR A 48 8.77 3.76 -1.36
CA TYR A 48 7.60 4.48 -1.86
C TYR A 48 7.83 5.99 -1.83
N ASP A 49 7.19 6.72 -2.74
CA ASP A 49 7.10 8.18 -2.65
C ASP A 49 6.00 8.62 -1.68
N TRP A 50 5.84 9.93 -1.52
CA TRP A 50 4.85 10.54 -0.63
C TRP A 50 3.39 10.30 -1.05
N LEU A 51 3.15 9.82 -2.28
CA LEU A 51 1.84 9.39 -2.77
C LEU A 51 1.62 7.88 -2.57
N ASN A 52 2.53 7.20 -1.87
CA ASN A 52 2.57 5.74 -1.71
C ASN A 52 2.73 4.99 -3.03
N ARG A 53 3.33 5.61 -4.06
CA ARG A 53 3.66 4.91 -5.32
C ARG A 53 5.02 4.24 -5.16
N LEU A 54 5.17 3.04 -5.70
CA LEU A 54 6.39 2.25 -5.60
C LEU A 54 7.53 2.93 -6.38
N VAL A 55 8.57 3.42 -5.72
CA VAL A 55 9.74 4.05 -6.39
C VAL A 55 10.98 3.18 -6.41
N SER A 56 11.06 2.17 -5.55
CA SER A 56 12.15 1.19 -5.59
C SER A 56 11.69 -0.19 -5.18
N ALA A 57 12.31 -1.20 -5.79
CA ALA A 57 12.19 -2.60 -5.39
C ALA A 57 13.54 -3.30 -5.55
N GLN A 58 13.86 -4.20 -4.63
CA GLN A 58 15.05 -5.02 -4.69
C GLN A 58 14.67 -6.43 -4.29
N GLY A 59 15.04 -7.42 -5.12
CA GLY A 59 14.87 -8.84 -4.83
C GLY A 59 15.80 -9.69 -5.70
N ASP A 60 15.45 -10.95 -5.93
CA ASP A 60 16.23 -11.87 -6.79
C ASP A 60 16.26 -11.41 -8.26
N TYR A 61 15.30 -10.58 -8.67
CA TYR A 61 15.26 -9.90 -9.97
C TYR A 61 16.19 -8.68 -10.07
N GLY A 62 17.01 -8.42 -9.06
CA GLY A 62 17.89 -7.27 -8.98
C GLY A 62 17.18 -6.01 -8.48
N SER A 63 17.81 -4.85 -8.71
CA SER A 63 17.28 -3.55 -8.30
C SER A 63 16.40 -2.95 -9.41
N LEU A 64 15.24 -2.44 -9.01
CA LEU A 64 14.30 -1.73 -9.85
C LEU A 64 14.05 -0.34 -9.24
N SER A 65 14.15 0.70 -10.05
CA SER A 65 13.87 2.09 -9.71
C SER A 65 12.81 2.63 -10.65
N TYR A 66 11.78 3.25 -10.10
CA TYR A 66 10.63 3.75 -10.84
C TYR A 66 10.49 5.26 -10.65
N SER A 67 10.16 5.96 -11.73
CA SER A 67 9.74 7.36 -11.67
C SER A 67 8.38 7.52 -12.33
N TYR A 68 7.65 8.56 -11.92
CA TYR A 68 6.32 8.85 -12.40
C TYR A 68 6.15 10.33 -12.73
N ASP A 69 5.28 10.64 -13.68
CA ASP A 69 4.80 12.01 -13.90
C ASP A 69 3.70 12.39 -12.86
N SER A 70 3.16 13.60 -13.01
CA SER A 70 2.12 14.14 -12.11
C SER A 70 0.77 13.44 -12.24
N VAL A 71 0.52 12.73 -13.34
CA VAL A 71 -0.72 11.97 -13.59
C VAL A 71 -0.52 10.47 -13.40
N GLY A 72 0.64 10.05 -12.88
CA GLY A 72 0.93 8.68 -12.50
C GLY A 72 1.39 7.77 -13.64
N ASN A 73 1.70 8.28 -14.83
CA ASN A 73 2.38 7.44 -15.81
C ASN A 73 3.81 7.18 -15.34
N ARG A 74 4.26 5.93 -15.48
CA ARG A 74 5.65 5.55 -15.18
C ARG A 74 6.57 6.15 -16.25
N THR A 75 7.39 7.13 -15.90
CA THR A 75 8.33 7.79 -16.82
C THR A 75 9.67 7.09 -16.93
N SER A 76 10.05 6.29 -15.92
CA SER A 76 11.25 5.45 -15.99
C SER A 76 11.10 4.11 -15.27
N LEU A 77 11.87 3.13 -15.75
CA LEU A 77 12.17 1.87 -15.06
C LEU A 77 13.67 1.60 -15.23
N ASN A 78 14.44 1.78 -14.16
CA ASN A 78 15.91 1.84 -14.22
C ASN A 78 16.36 2.85 -15.29
N ASP A 79 17.15 2.41 -16.26
CA ASP A 79 17.67 3.25 -17.35
C ASP A 79 16.69 3.39 -18.53
N LEU A 80 15.55 2.69 -18.51
CA LEU A 80 14.53 2.81 -19.54
C LEU A 80 13.64 4.02 -19.27
N THR A 81 13.35 4.78 -20.32
CA THR A 81 12.45 5.93 -20.29
C THR A 81 11.21 5.66 -21.12
N TYR A 82 10.07 6.18 -20.66
CA TYR A 82 8.75 5.94 -21.25
C TYR A 82 8.15 7.27 -21.69
N THR A 83 7.59 7.31 -22.90
CA THR A 83 6.98 8.53 -23.45
C THR A 83 5.48 8.35 -23.65
N TYR A 84 4.72 9.40 -23.34
CA TYR A 84 3.26 9.36 -23.35
C TYR A 84 2.70 10.52 -24.16
N ASN A 85 1.50 10.35 -24.72
CA ASN A 85 0.73 11.47 -25.24
C ASN A 85 -0.13 12.14 -24.14
N THR A 86 -0.89 13.17 -24.52
CA THR A 86 -1.77 13.91 -23.61
C THR A 86 -2.95 13.11 -23.08
N MET A 87 -3.27 11.95 -23.68
CA MET A 87 -4.32 11.03 -23.25
C MET A 87 -3.78 9.91 -22.34
N ASN A 88 -2.51 10.00 -21.92
CA ASN A 88 -1.79 8.99 -21.14
C ASN A 88 -1.55 7.68 -21.89
N GLU A 89 -1.61 7.66 -23.22
CA GLU A 89 -1.25 6.49 -24.00
C GLU A 89 0.28 6.38 -24.09
N LEU A 90 0.83 5.21 -23.77
CA LEU A 90 2.28 4.96 -23.84
C LEU A 90 2.67 4.86 -25.30
N LEU A 91 3.47 5.79 -25.82
CA LEU A 91 3.88 5.83 -27.23
C LEU A 91 5.14 5.01 -27.49
N SER A 92 6.14 5.12 -26.60
CA SER A 92 7.40 4.40 -26.76
C SER A 92 8.15 4.20 -25.45
N ILE A 93 9.06 3.23 -25.48
CA ILE A 93 10.09 2.98 -24.47
C ILE A 93 11.46 3.15 -25.16
N SER A 94 12.46 3.64 -24.44
CA SER A 94 13.81 3.88 -25.00
C SER A 94 14.58 2.63 -25.43
N ASP A 95 14.06 1.44 -25.19
CA ASP A 95 14.56 0.19 -25.76
C ASP A 95 14.14 -0.02 -27.24
N GLY A 96 13.32 0.87 -27.79
CA GLY A 96 12.79 0.80 -29.14
C GLY A 96 11.36 0.26 -29.20
N THR A 97 10.78 -0.15 -28.07
CA THR A 97 9.38 -0.59 -28.04
C THR A 97 8.45 0.58 -28.40
N THR A 98 7.48 0.35 -29.27
CA THR A 98 6.49 1.37 -29.68
C THR A 98 5.08 0.81 -29.63
N PHE A 99 4.10 1.71 -29.47
CA PHE A 99 2.70 1.34 -29.38
C PHE A 99 1.82 2.29 -30.20
N THR A 100 0.69 1.76 -30.64
CA THR A 100 -0.38 2.55 -31.27
C THR A 100 -1.72 2.23 -30.60
N TYR A 101 -2.70 3.12 -30.78
CA TYR A 101 -4.00 3.04 -30.12
C TYR A 101 -5.11 3.37 -31.10
N ASP A 102 -6.31 2.85 -30.83
CA ASP A 102 -7.53 3.28 -31.51
C ASP A 102 -8.07 4.59 -30.90
N GLU A 103 -9.13 5.13 -31.48
CA GLU A 103 -9.78 6.37 -30.99
C GLU A 103 -10.38 6.19 -29.58
N LEU A 104 -10.64 4.96 -29.17
CA LEU A 104 -11.16 4.58 -27.85
C LEU A 104 -10.03 4.31 -26.84
N GLY A 105 -8.77 4.46 -27.22
CA GLY A 105 -7.60 4.29 -26.37
C GLY A 105 -7.27 2.83 -26.07
N ASN A 106 -7.80 1.87 -26.83
CA ASN A 106 -7.35 0.50 -26.76
C ASN A 106 -6.05 0.37 -27.55
N THR A 107 -5.07 -0.35 -27.01
CA THR A 107 -3.79 -0.60 -27.69
C THR A 107 -4.08 -1.37 -28.98
N LEU A 108 -3.64 -0.86 -30.14
CA LEU A 108 -3.76 -1.55 -31.43
C LEU A 108 -2.51 -2.37 -31.75
N THR A 109 -1.34 -1.81 -31.52
CA THR A 109 -0.08 -2.51 -31.76
C THR A 109 0.92 -2.28 -30.64
N LYS A 110 1.78 -3.28 -30.43
CA LYS A 110 3.03 -3.19 -29.68
C LYS A 110 4.13 -3.74 -30.58
N THR A 111 5.19 -2.98 -30.83
CA THR A 111 6.36 -3.46 -31.59
C THR A 111 7.56 -3.42 -30.67
N ASP A 112 8.22 -4.56 -30.46
CA ASP A 112 9.43 -4.73 -29.64
C ASP A 112 10.48 -5.47 -30.48
N GLY A 113 11.53 -4.75 -30.90
CA GLY A 113 12.53 -5.28 -31.83
C GLY A 113 11.92 -5.69 -33.18
N THR A 114 12.04 -6.96 -33.53
CA THR A 114 11.49 -7.54 -34.77
C THR A 114 10.05 -8.03 -34.62
N ASP A 115 9.55 -8.13 -33.39
CA ASP A 115 8.24 -8.67 -33.11
C ASP A 115 7.21 -7.56 -33.03
N THR A 116 6.07 -7.74 -33.71
CA THR A 116 4.91 -6.86 -33.63
C THR A 116 3.68 -7.64 -33.22
N TRP A 117 3.07 -7.24 -32.12
CA TRP A 117 1.78 -7.73 -31.67
C TRP A 117 0.69 -6.79 -32.15
N THR A 118 -0.38 -7.36 -32.70
CA THR A 118 -1.60 -6.63 -33.09
C THR A 118 -2.75 -7.12 -32.24
N TYR A 119 -3.49 -6.18 -31.64
CA TYR A 119 -4.60 -6.45 -30.72
C TYR A 119 -5.91 -5.99 -31.36
N THR A 120 -6.80 -6.94 -31.62
CA THR A 120 -8.12 -6.65 -32.21
C THR A 120 -9.19 -6.62 -31.13
N HIS A 121 -9.90 -5.50 -31.03
CA HIS A 121 -10.97 -5.29 -30.06
C HIS A 121 -12.33 -5.31 -30.74
N ASP A 122 -13.37 -5.79 -30.04
CA ASP A 122 -14.74 -5.68 -30.51
C ASP A 122 -15.37 -4.30 -30.22
N LYS A 123 -16.60 -4.08 -30.68
CA LYS A 123 -17.34 -2.82 -30.47
C LYS A 123 -17.70 -2.52 -29.00
N ARG A 124 -17.39 -3.43 -28.08
CA ARG A 124 -17.56 -3.26 -26.63
C ARG A 124 -16.21 -3.11 -25.92
N ASP A 125 -15.15 -2.79 -26.67
CA ASP A 125 -13.79 -2.60 -26.17
C ASP A 125 -13.19 -3.86 -25.51
N ARG A 126 -13.60 -5.05 -25.98
CA ARG A 126 -13.04 -6.32 -25.48
C ARG A 126 -12.04 -6.88 -26.47
N LEU A 127 -10.84 -7.22 -26.02
CA LEU A 127 -9.84 -7.91 -26.83
C LEU A 127 -10.37 -9.26 -27.35
N THR A 128 -10.45 -9.46 -28.66
CA THR A 128 -10.97 -10.68 -29.29
C THR A 128 -9.90 -11.51 -30.00
N GLN A 129 -8.78 -10.90 -30.38
CA GLN A 129 -7.70 -11.58 -31.07
C GLN A 129 -6.36 -10.88 -30.83
N VAL A 130 -5.31 -11.67 -30.71
CA VAL A 130 -3.92 -11.23 -30.69
C VAL A 130 -3.16 -11.93 -31.80
N GLU A 131 -2.45 -11.16 -32.60
CA GLU A 131 -1.50 -11.64 -33.59
C GLU A 131 -0.07 -11.30 -33.15
N LYS A 132 0.89 -12.12 -33.56
CA LYS A 132 2.31 -11.83 -33.50
C LYS A 132 2.88 -11.97 -34.91
N ASN A 133 3.47 -10.90 -35.45
CA ASN A 133 4.02 -10.87 -36.80
C ASN A 133 3.02 -11.33 -37.88
N GLN A 134 1.77 -10.85 -37.78
CA GLN A 134 0.64 -11.17 -38.67
C GLN A 134 0.11 -12.61 -38.56
N GLU A 135 0.67 -13.43 -37.66
CA GLU A 135 0.16 -14.76 -37.34
C GLU A 135 -0.73 -14.68 -36.10
N ILE A 136 -1.91 -15.28 -36.15
CA ILE A 136 -2.80 -15.33 -34.98
C ILE A 136 -2.13 -16.19 -33.91
N ILE A 137 -1.99 -15.67 -32.70
CA ILE A 137 -1.48 -16.45 -31.56
C ILE A 137 -2.57 -16.77 -30.56
N THR A 138 -3.62 -15.94 -30.49
CA THR A 138 -4.74 -16.18 -29.59
C THR A 138 -6.03 -15.53 -30.08
N GLN A 139 -7.16 -16.20 -29.85
CA GLN A 139 -8.51 -15.69 -30.05
C GLN A 139 -9.37 -15.94 -28.82
N TYR A 140 -10.32 -15.04 -28.57
CA TYR A 140 -11.19 -15.06 -27.40
C TYR A 140 -12.66 -14.95 -27.79
N SER A 141 -13.53 -15.62 -27.04
CA SER A 141 -14.98 -15.41 -27.11
C SER A 141 -15.55 -15.14 -25.73
N TYR A 142 -16.60 -14.32 -25.71
CA TYR A 142 -17.20 -13.79 -24.49
C TYR A 142 -18.69 -14.09 -24.44
N ASP A 143 -19.21 -14.27 -23.23
CA ASP A 143 -20.65 -14.31 -23.00
C ASP A 143 -21.31 -12.90 -23.11
N GLY A 144 -22.61 -12.86 -22.87
CA GLY A 144 -23.40 -11.62 -22.89
C GLY A 144 -23.03 -10.63 -21.77
N ASP A 145 -22.45 -11.13 -20.67
CA ASP A 145 -22.03 -10.32 -19.52
C ASP A 145 -20.56 -9.87 -19.64
N GLY A 146 -19.85 -10.30 -20.68
CA GLY A 146 -18.47 -9.88 -20.95
C GLY A 146 -17.39 -10.80 -20.39
N LYS A 147 -17.73 -11.98 -19.87
CA LYS A 147 -16.73 -12.94 -19.37
C LYS A 147 -16.19 -13.80 -20.52
N ARG A 148 -14.88 -14.03 -20.53
CA ARG A 148 -14.19 -14.87 -21.52
C ARG A 148 -14.58 -16.34 -21.34
N ILE A 149 -15.47 -16.85 -22.18
CA ILE A 149 -15.96 -18.24 -22.12
C ILE A 149 -15.12 -19.20 -22.97
N GLN A 150 -14.32 -18.69 -23.91
CA GLN A 150 -13.44 -19.50 -24.76
C GLN A 150 -12.14 -18.76 -25.06
N LYS A 151 -11.04 -19.51 -25.12
CA LYS A 151 -9.73 -19.09 -25.61
C LYS A 151 -9.21 -20.15 -26.58
N THR A 152 -8.78 -19.75 -27.76
CA THR A 152 -8.06 -20.60 -28.70
C THR A 152 -6.67 -20.03 -28.88
N GLU A 153 -5.62 -20.78 -28.55
CA GLU A 153 -4.24 -20.29 -28.58
C GLU A 153 -3.30 -21.23 -29.31
N TRP A 154 -2.27 -20.67 -29.95
CA TRP A 154 -1.19 -21.43 -30.56
C TRP A 154 -0.24 -21.96 -29.50
N VAL A 155 -0.05 -23.28 -29.43
CA VAL A 155 0.87 -23.91 -28.49
C VAL A 155 2.13 -24.34 -29.23
N GLU A 156 3.21 -23.58 -29.05
CA GLU A 156 4.47 -23.74 -29.79
C GLU A 156 5.07 -25.15 -29.66
N SER A 157 4.98 -25.76 -28.47
CA SER A 157 5.51 -27.11 -28.24
C SER A 157 4.76 -28.20 -29.00
N LEU A 158 3.50 -27.95 -29.35
CA LEU A 158 2.62 -28.87 -30.10
C LEU A 158 2.47 -28.49 -31.57
N GLN A 159 2.85 -27.26 -31.96
CA GLN A 159 2.65 -26.69 -33.29
C GLN A 159 1.17 -26.77 -33.75
N GLU A 160 0.25 -26.57 -32.80
CA GLU A 160 -1.20 -26.66 -33.04
C GLU A 160 -1.97 -25.66 -32.16
N TYR A 161 -3.19 -25.32 -32.61
CA TYR A 161 -4.12 -24.53 -31.83
C TYR A 161 -4.86 -25.39 -30.80
N GLN A 162 -4.86 -24.93 -29.55
CA GLN A 162 -5.56 -25.55 -28.43
C GLN A 162 -6.73 -24.66 -28.03
N THR A 163 -7.92 -25.23 -27.87
CA THR A 163 -9.11 -24.49 -27.46
C THR A 163 -9.52 -24.85 -26.05
N THR A 164 -9.58 -23.86 -25.17
CA THR A 164 -10.06 -23.99 -23.79
C THR A 164 -11.38 -23.26 -23.59
N ILE A 165 -12.36 -23.94 -22.99
CA ILE A 165 -13.62 -23.35 -22.54
C ILE A 165 -13.62 -23.15 -21.02
N TYR A 166 -14.36 -22.15 -20.54
CA TYR A 166 -14.36 -21.72 -19.15
C TYR A 166 -15.77 -21.68 -18.58
N VAL A 167 -15.93 -22.12 -17.33
CA VAL A 167 -17.16 -21.99 -16.56
C VAL A 167 -16.86 -21.23 -15.28
N TYR A 168 -17.67 -20.19 -15.00
CA TYR A 168 -17.46 -19.25 -13.92
C TYR A 168 -18.50 -19.37 -12.80
N SER A 169 -18.10 -18.99 -11.60
CA SER A 169 -18.99 -18.51 -10.54
C SER A 169 -18.50 -17.14 -10.09
N GLY A 170 -19.32 -16.10 -10.31
CA GLY A 170 -18.85 -14.71 -10.18
C GLY A 170 -17.67 -14.45 -11.13
N LEU A 171 -16.53 -14.03 -10.57
CA LEU A 171 -15.26 -13.81 -11.29
C LEU A 171 -14.33 -15.03 -11.28
N ASN A 172 -14.68 -16.09 -10.54
CA ASN A 172 -13.84 -17.25 -10.33
C ASN A 172 -14.10 -18.32 -11.39
N VAL A 173 -13.05 -18.82 -12.04
CA VAL A 173 -13.13 -19.96 -12.95
C VAL A 173 -13.25 -21.24 -12.12
N LEU A 174 -14.40 -21.90 -12.14
CA LEU A 174 -14.61 -23.16 -11.43
C LEU A 174 -14.19 -24.38 -12.25
N TYR A 175 -14.27 -24.28 -13.57
CA TYR A 175 -13.96 -25.37 -14.49
C TYR A 175 -13.36 -24.84 -15.79
N LYS A 176 -12.35 -25.56 -16.30
CA LYS A 176 -11.79 -25.41 -17.64
C LYS A 176 -11.79 -26.76 -18.34
N LYS A 177 -12.03 -26.75 -19.65
CA LYS A 177 -11.83 -27.92 -20.51
C LYS A 177 -11.04 -27.52 -21.74
N ASN A 178 -9.91 -28.16 -21.96
CA ASN A 178 -9.24 -28.10 -23.26
C ASN A 178 -9.96 -29.10 -24.18
N VAL A 179 -10.76 -28.59 -25.12
CA VAL A 179 -11.57 -29.43 -26.03
C VAL A 179 -10.72 -30.09 -27.13
N SER A 180 -9.49 -29.63 -27.32
CA SER A 180 -8.54 -30.21 -28.26
C SER A 180 -7.85 -31.46 -27.69
N THR A 181 -7.58 -31.50 -26.37
CA THR A 181 -6.96 -32.66 -25.69
C THR A 181 -7.92 -33.48 -24.82
N ASP A 182 -9.16 -33.02 -24.66
CA ASP A 182 -10.15 -33.54 -23.69
C ASP A 182 -9.72 -33.45 -22.21
N GLN A 183 -8.64 -32.69 -21.92
CA GLN A 183 -8.17 -32.46 -20.56
C GLN A 183 -9.14 -31.54 -19.81
N GLU A 184 -9.43 -31.90 -18.57
CA GLU A 184 -10.35 -31.16 -17.70
C GLU A 184 -9.67 -30.70 -16.42
N ALA A 185 -9.98 -29.47 -16.01
CA ALA A 185 -9.49 -28.89 -14.77
C ALA A 185 -10.65 -28.32 -13.94
N THR A 186 -10.70 -28.66 -12.66
CA THR A 186 -11.61 -28.06 -11.66
C THR A 186 -10.83 -27.30 -10.62
N TYR A 187 -11.44 -26.24 -10.06
CA TYR A 187 -10.78 -25.35 -9.10
C TYR A 187 -11.60 -25.17 -7.83
N VAL A 188 -10.90 -25.14 -6.71
CA VAL A 188 -11.47 -24.88 -5.38
C VAL A 188 -10.96 -23.54 -4.88
N TYR A 189 -11.87 -22.73 -4.36
CA TYR A 189 -11.59 -21.39 -3.85
C TYR A 189 -11.87 -21.32 -2.35
N GLY A 190 -10.93 -20.72 -1.62
CA GLY A 190 -11.10 -20.29 -0.23
C GLY A 190 -11.33 -18.78 -0.13
N PRO A 191 -11.44 -18.23 1.09
CA PRO A 191 -11.63 -16.80 1.33
C PRO A 191 -10.52 -15.91 0.72
N THR A 192 -9.31 -16.46 0.55
CA THR A 192 -8.14 -15.72 0.09
C THR A 192 -7.85 -15.88 -1.40
N GLY A 193 -8.58 -16.74 -2.13
CA GLY A 193 -8.35 -17.00 -3.54
C GLY A 193 -8.44 -18.48 -3.92
N ARG A 194 -7.89 -18.83 -5.09
CA ARG A 194 -7.82 -20.20 -5.60
C ARG A 194 -6.89 -21.02 -4.71
N THR A 195 -7.42 -22.04 -4.02
CA THR A 195 -6.67 -22.88 -3.05
C THR A 195 -6.22 -24.20 -3.65
N ALA A 196 -6.98 -24.79 -4.57
CA ALA A 196 -6.60 -26.04 -5.21
C ALA A 196 -7.06 -26.12 -6.67
N LYS A 197 -6.38 -26.94 -7.45
CA LYS A 197 -6.82 -27.41 -8.77
C LYS A 197 -6.83 -28.93 -8.81
N THR A 198 -7.68 -29.51 -9.63
CA THR A 198 -7.62 -30.93 -9.98
C THR A 198 -7.68 -31.05 -11.50
N VAL A 199 -6.62 -31.58 -12.09
CA VAL A 199 -6.46 -31.80 -13.54
C VAL A 199 -6.39 -33.30 -13.77
N ASP A 200 -7.31 -33.86 -14.56
CA ASP A 200 -7.38 -35.30 -14.88
C ASP A 200 -7.28 -36.21 -13.63
N GLY A 201 -7.88 -35.78 -12.51
CA GLY A 201 -7.89 -36.48 -11.23
C GLY A 201 -6.68 -36.23 -10.32
N LEU A 202 -5.62 -35.57 -10.80
CA LEU A 202 -4.46 -35.17 -10.00
C LEU A 202 -4.65 -33.79 -9.38
N ARG A 203 -4.44 -33.68 -8.07
CA ARG A 203 -4.67 -32.43 -7.33
C ARG A 203 -3.37 -31.70 -6.99
N SER A 204 -3.44 -30.38 -7.07
CA SER A 204 -2.37 -29.47 -6.62
C SER A 204 -2.95 -28.36 -5.75
N TYR A 205 -2.12 -27.81 -4.86
CA TYR A 205 -2.48 -26.80 -3.87
C TYR A 205 -1.68 -25.52 -4.08
N TYR A 206 -2.41 -24.40 -4.13
CA TYR A 206 -1.86 -23.07 -4.30
C TYR A 206 -1.51 -22.47 -2.94
N HIS A 207 -0.25 -22.07 -2.79
CA HIS A 207 0.23 -21.31 -1.64
C HIS A 207 0.54 -19.89 -2.09
N GLN A 208 -0.29 -18.95 -1.63
CA GLN A 208 -0.37 -17.60 -2.19
C GLN A 208 0.17 -16.56 -1.22
N ASP A 209 0.66 -15.44 -1.75
CA ASP A 209 0.93 -14.24 -0.96
C ASP A 209 -0.34 -13.43 -0.66
N HIS A 210 -0.21 -12.35 0.09
CA HIS A 210 -1.28 -11.41 0.45
C HIS A 210 -2.07 -10.81 -0.72
N LEU A 211 -1.56 -10.85 -1.95
CA LEU A 211 -2.27 -10.39 -3.14
C LEU A 211 -3.07 -11.53 -3.81
N GLY A 212 -2.88 -12.77 -3.35
CA GLY A 212 -3.35 -13.96 -4.04
C GLY A 212 -2.40 -14.44 -5.14
N SER A 213 -1.17 -13.93 -5.21
CA SER A 213 -0.18 -14.42 -6.18
C SER A 213 0.42 -15.74 -5.70
N THR A 214 0.52 -16.73 -6.57
CA THR A 214 1.11 -18.04 -6.24
C THR A 214 2.60 -17.89 -5.96
N ARG A 215 3.06 -18.22 -4.76
CA ARG A 215 4.51 -18.28 -4.43
C ARG A 215 5.05 -19.70 -4.43
N LEU A 216 4.17 -20.67 -4.18
CA LEU A 216 4.48 -22.10 -4.28
C LEU A 216 3.22 -22.85 -4.73
N LEU A 217 3.38 -23.81 -5.64
CA LEU A 217 2.35 -24.79 -5.97
C LEU A 217 2.87 -26.17 -5.57
N THR A 218 2.09 -26.95 -4.83
CA THR A 218 2.49 -28.32 -4.44
C THR A 218 1.53 -29.39 -4.95
N ASP A 219 2.03 -30.61 -5.11
CA ASP A 219 1.20 -31.81 -5.30
C ASP A 219 0.52 -32.23 -3.98
N GLU A 220 -0.23 -33.35 -4.00
CA GLU A 220 -0.86 -33.92 -2.80
C GLU A 220 0.13 -34.42 -1.75
N SER A 221 1.36 -34.71 -2.14
CA SER A 221 2.42 -35.13 -1.23
C SER A 221 3.15 -33.95 -0.57
N GLY A 222 2.89 -32.72 -1.02
CA GLY A 222 3.55 -31.50 -0.55
C GLY A 222 4.85 -31.20 -1.29
N ASN A 223 5.15 -31.89 -2.40
CA ASN A 223 6.32 -31.60 -3.22
C ASN A 223 6.05 -30.38 -4.12
N PRO A 224 7.04 -29.50 -4.34
CA PRO A 224 6.91 -28.37 -5.25
C PRO A 224 6.65 -28.83 -6.70
N VAL A 225 5.69 -28.17 -7.35
CA VAL A 225 5.30 -28.35 -8.77
C VAL A 225 5.67 -27.12 -9.61
N CYS A 226 5.48 -25.92 -9.03
CA CYS A 226 5.87 -24.65 -9.64
C CYS A 226 6.48 -23.76 -8.57
N GLU A 227 7.60 -23.14 -8.91
CA GLU A 227 8.28 -22.12 -8.12
C GLU A 227 8.43 -20.85 -8.97
N ILE A 228 7.91 -19.75 -8.44
CA ILE A 228 7.83 -18.51 -9.18
C ILE A 228 8.07 -17.33 -8.24
N SER A 229 8.74 -16.33 -8.78
CA SER A 229 8.80 -15.00 -8.19
C SER A 229 8.23 -14.01 -9.20
N TYR A 230 7.76 -12.87 -8.73
CA TYR A 230 7.24 -11.82 -9.60
C TYR A 230 8.01 -10.54 -9.30
N ARG A 231 8.32 -9.77 -10.35
CA ARG A 231 8.55 -8.34 -10.16
C ARG A 231 7.29 -7.71 -9.58
N PRO A 232 7.39 -6.54 -8.92
CA PRO A 232 6.24 -5.92 -8.25
C PRO A 232 5.01 -5.71 -9.14
N PHE A 233 5.20 -5.50 -10.44
CA PHE A 233 4.11 -5.32 -11.42
C PHE A 233 3.71 -6.63 -12.13
N GLY A 234 4.03 -7.79 -11.57
CA GLY A 234 3.52 -9.09 -12.04
C GLY A 234 4.29 -9.76 -13.17
N LYS A 235 5.41 -9.17 -13.63
CA LYS A 235 6.31 -9.86 -14.57
C LYS A 235 6.95 -11.04 -13.83
N ALA A 236 6.59 -12.24 -14.24
CA ALA A 236 7.12 -13.48 -13.70
C ALA A 236 8.63 -13.62 -13.94
N GLU A 237 9.33 -14.07 -12.91
CA GLU A 237 10.74 -14.45 -12.91
C GLU A 237 10.77 -15.92 -12.48
N LYS A 238 10.97 -16.81 -13.46
CA LYS A 238 10.82 -18.26 -13.27
C LYS A 238 12.03 -18.84 -12.54
N THR A 239 11.78 -19.62 -11.49
CA THR A 239 12.79 -20.42 -10.78
C THR A 239 12.32 -21.88 -10.67
N GLY A 240 12.15 -22.57 -11.81
CA GLY A 240 11.92 -24.03 -11.85
C GLY A 240 10.45 -24.50 -11.95
N GLY A 241 10.25 -25.66 -12.60
CA GLY A 241 8.95 -26.33 -12.76
C GLY A 241 8.13 -25.93 -13.99
N ASP A 242 6.97 -26.56 -14.17
CA ASP A 242 6.00 -26.26 -15.23
C ASP A 242 5.24 -24.97 -14.88
N GLY A 243 5.79 -23.85 -15.32
CA GLY A 243 5.30 -22.49 -15.03
C GLY A 243 3.91 -22.14 -15.57
N GLU A 244 3.20 -23.06 -16.24
CA GLU A 244 1.88 -22.84 -16.87
C GLU A 244 0.72 -22.60 -15.90
N ASN A 245 0.96 -22.41 -14.61
CA ASN A 245 -0.11 -22.45 -13.60
C ASN A 245 0.11 -21.54 -12.39
N CYS A 246 1.11 -20.69 -12.43
CA CYS A 246 1.46 -19.81 -11.33
C CYS A 246 0.81 -18.43 -11.57
N LEU A 247 -0.07 -18.01 -10.65
CA LEU A 247 -0.98 -16.88 -10.86
C LEU A 247 -0.44 -15.61 -10.25
N TYR A 248 -0.51 -14.49 -10.95
CA TYR A 248 -0.27 -13.18 -10.34
C TYR A 248 -1.59 -12.59 -9.89
N THR A 249 -1.73 -12.25 -8.61
CA THR A 249 -2.98 -11.75 -8.01
C THR A 249 -4.21 -12.64 -8.26
N GLY A 250 -3.98 -13.95 -8.40
CA GLY A 250 -5.02 -14.93 -8.73
C GLY A 250 -5.50 -14.91 -10.18
N LYS A 251 -4.82 -14.19 -11.08
CA LYS A 251 -5.16 -14.12 -12.51
C LYS A 251 -4.29 -15.07 -13.33
N ASP A 252 -4.94 -15.72 -14.29
CA ASP A 252 -4.28 -16.55 -15.30
C ASP A 252 -3.70 -15.64 -16.39
N ASP A 253 -2.46 -15.88 -16.81
CA ASP A 253 -1.89 -15.37 -18.05
C ASP A 253 -2.26 -16.30 -19.23
N ASP A 254 -1.84 -15.90 -20.43
CA ASP A 254 -1.87 -16.75 -21.60
C ASP A 254 -0.62 -16.53 -22.47
N SER A 255 -0.54 -17.23 -23.60
CA SER A 255 0.59 -17.18 -24.54
C SER A 255 0.93 -15.77 -25.05
N THR A 256 0.04 -14.78 -24.89
CA THR A 256 0.31 -13.38 -25.23
C THR A 256 1.18 -12.66 -24.18
N GLY A 257 1.31 -13.23 -22.98
CA GLY A 257 1.94 -12.61 -21.82
C GLY A 257 1.03 -11.63 -21.07
N LEU A 258 -0.23 -11.49 -21.47
CA LEU A 258 -1.23 -10.65 -20.80
C LEU A 258 -1.97 -11.43 -19.72
N TYR A 259 -2.36 -10.75 -18.66
CA TYR A 259 -3.27 -11.28 -17.65
C TYR A 259 -4.71 -10.86 -17.94
N TYR A 260 -5.64 -11.80 -17.89
CA TYR A 260 -7.07 -11.52 -18.03
C TYR A 260 -7.71 -11.25 -16.67
N PHE A 261 -8.25 -10.04 -16.48
CA PHE A 261 -8.83 -9.63 -15.20
C PHE A 261 -10.36 -9.73 -15.14
N GLY A 262 -11.02 -9.87 -16.29
CA GLY A 262 -12.47 -9.87 -16.43
C GLY A 262 -12.91 -8.79 -17.41
N ALA A 263 -12.85 -7.54 -16.98
CA ALA A 263 -13.19 -6.40 -17.81
C ALA A 263 -12.04 -5.93 -18.72
N ARG A 264 -10.79 -6.21 -18.35
CA ARG A 264 -9.60 -5.75 -19.07
C ARG A 264 -8.47 -6.76 -19.12
N TYR A 265 -7.51 -6.50 -20.00
CA TYR A 265 -6.22 -7.17 -20.08
C TYR A 265 -5.07 -6.28 -19.56
N TYR A 266 -4.20 -6.90 -18.78
CA TYR A 266 -3.05 -6.25 -18.13
C TYR A 266 -1.73 -6.74 -18.73
N ASP A 267 -0.86 -5.82 -19.12
CA ASP A 267 0.50 -6.12 -19.59
C ASP A 267 1.50 -5.95 -18.43
N PRO A 268 2.06 -7.04 -17.87
CA PRO A 268 3.03 -6.97 -16.79
C PRO A 268 4.40 -6.44 -17.21
N GLN A 269 4.75 -6.47 -18.51
CA GLN A 269 6.00 -5.88 -19.03
C GLN A 269 5.94 -4.36 -18.92
N THR A 270 4.82 -3.77 -19.32
CA THR A 270 4.60 -2.32 -19.27
C THR A 270 3.95 -1.85 -17.97
N GLY A 271 3.51 -2.77 -17.10
CA GLY A 271 2.93 -2.46 -15.79
C GLY A 271 1.61 -1.71 -15.87
N ARG A 272 0.86 -1.88 -16.97
CA ARG A 272 -0.33 -1.07 -17.31
C ARG A 272 -1.40 -1.90 -18.00
N TRP A 273 -2.63 -1.38 -17.98
CA TRP A 273 -3.73 -1.92 -18.78
C TRP A 273 -3.52 -1.64 -20.26
N ILE A 274 -3.95 -2.56 -21.14
CA ILE A 274 -3.91 -2.33 -22.60
C ILE A 274 -5.17 -1.61 -23.12
N GLU A 275 -6.22 -1.52 -22.29
CA GLU A 275 -7.50 -0.85 -22.55
C GLU A 275 -7.73 0.26 -21.50
N ARG A 276 -8.46 1.32 -21.86
CA ARG A 276 -8.85 2.37 -20.90
C ARG A 276 -9.92 1.85 -19.93
N ASP A 277 -9.75 2.16 -18.64
CA ASP A 277 -10.73 1.82 -17.59
C ASP A 277 -12.13 2.37 -17.87
N LEU A 278 -13.15 1.54 -18.07
CA LEU A 278 -14.51 1.99 -18.35
C LEU A 278 -15.15 2.86 -17.25
N LYS A 279 -14.68 2.83 -16.00
CA LYS A 279 -15.25 3.62 -14.88
C LYS A 279 -14.82 5.08 -14.83
N GLY A 280 -13.87 5.52 -15.67
CA GLY A 280 -13.55 6.95 -15.87
C GLY A 280 -12.87 7.68 -14.72
N GLY A 281 -12.53 7.00 -13.62
CA GLY A 281 -11.91 7.57 -12.41
C GLY A 281 -12.86 8.43 -11.58
N ILE A 282 -12.42 8.79 -10.36
CA ILE A 282 -13.14 9.66 -9.43
C ILE A 282 -12.22 10.78 -8.91
N LEU A 283 -12.78 11.96 -8.67
CA LEU A 283 -11.99 13.14 -8.27
C LEU A 283 -11.42 13.02 -6.86
N GLU A 284 -12.10 12.27 -5.99
CA GLU A 284 -11.68 11.98 -4.61
C GLU A 284 -10.43 11.10 -4.56
N ASN A 285 -10.15 10.36 -5.64
CA ASN A 285 -8.91 9.64 -5.84
C ASN A 285 -8.29 10.04 -7.19
N PRO A 286 -7.52 11.14 -7.24
CA PRO A 286 -6.94 11.66 -8.48
C PRO A 286 -6.07 10.63 -9.23
N MET A 287 -5.46 9.67 -8.54
CA MET A 287 -4.69 8.59 -9.19
C MET A 287 -5.56 7.68 -10.06
N SER A 288 -6.86 7.59 -9.77
CA SER A 288 -7.82 6.82 -10.58
C SER A 288 -8.20 7.50 -11.90
N LEU A 289 -7.90 8.80 -12.06
CA LEU A 289 -8.18 9.53 -13.31
C LEU A 289 -7.29 9.08 -14.46
N ASN A 290 -6.13 8.47 -14.16
CA ASN A 290 -5.34 7.80 -15.16
C ASN A 290 -5.86 6.39 -15.40
N ARG A 291 -6.59 6.25 -16.51
CA ARG A 291 -7.36 5.04 -16.87
C ARG A 291 -6.50 3.84 -17.30
N TYR A 292 -5.17 3.96 -17.30
CA TYR A 292 -4.23 2.88 -17.63
C TYR A 292 -3.36 2.42 -16.45
N VAL A 293 -3.35 3.17 -15.34
CA VAL A 293 -2.50 2.85 -14.19
C VAL A 293 -3.04 1.62 -13.48
N TYR A 294 -2.14 0.65 -13.27
CA TYR A 294 -2.45 -0.53 -12.46
C TYR A 294 -2.27 -0.21 -10.98
N CYS A 295 -3.31 -0.49 -10.18
CA CYS A 295 -3.24 -0.44 -8.71
C CYS A 295 -2.64 0.84 -8.13
N TYR A 296 -2.93 2.00 -8.74
CA TYR A 296 -2.40 3.31 -8.34
C TYR A 296 -0.86 3.39 -8.27
N ASN A 297 -0.15 2.56 -9.03
CA ASN A 297 1.30 2.36 -8.94
C ASN A 297 1.79 1.81 -7.60
N ASN A 298 0.92 1.16 -6.83
CA ASN A 298 1.26 0.42 -5.63
C ASN A 298 0.69 -1.01 -5.71
N PRO A 299 1.31 -1.86 -6.55
CA PRO A 299 0.83 -3.22 -6.81
C PRO A 299 1.08 -4.19 -5.64
N LEU A 300 1.75 -3.73 -4.57
CA LEU A 300 2.01 -4.48 -3.35
C LEU A 300 0.97 -4.20 -2.26
N LEU A 301 0.16 -3.16 -2.43
CA LEU A 301 -0.93 -2.84 -1.51
C LEU A 301 -2.29 -3.12 -2.14
N TYR A 302 -2.44 -2.80 -3.42
CA TYR A 302 -3.72 -2.92 -4.12
C TYR A 302 -3.73 -4.09 -5.10
N VAL A 303 -4.89 -4.73 -5.21
CA VAL A 303 -5.25 -5.71 -6.23
C VAL A 303 -6.43 -5.15 -7.01
N ASP A 304 -6.53 -5.43 -8.32
CA ASP A 304 -7.75 -5.16 -9.08
C ASP A 304 -8.48 -6.49 -9.31
N PRO A 305 -9.62 -6.77 -8.64
CA PRO A 305 -10.26 -8.07 -8.76
C PRO A 305 -11.00 -8.30 -10.08
N ASP A 306 -11.48 -7.26 -10.75
CA ASP A 306 -12.31 -7.36 -11.96
C ASP A 306 -11.75 -6.60 -13.16
N GLY A 307 -10.66 -5.85 -12.94
CA GLY A 307 -10.09 -4.96 -13.94
C GLY A 307 -10.87 -3.66 -14.07
N LEU A 308 -11.62 -3.20 -13.06
CA LEU A 308 -12.35 -1.93 -13.10
C LEU A 308 -12.05 -1.01 -11.92
N ALA A 309 -11.59 -1.55 -10.80
CA ALA A 309 -11.29 -0.75 -9.63
C ALA A 309 -10.35 -1.51 -8.68
N PRO A 310 -9.16 -0.95 -8.39
CA PRO A 310 -8.30 -1.48 -7.35
C PRO A 310 -8.96 -1.45 -5.97
N ASN A 311 -8.73 -2.48 -5.17
CA ASN A 311 -9.02 -2.55 -3.76
C ASN A 311 -7.75 -2.92 -2.99
N VAL A 312 -7.73 -2.70 -1.67
CA VAL A 312 -6.60 -3.17 -0.83
C VAL A 312 -6.59 -4.70 -0.85
N GLY A 313 -5.43 -5.32 -1.04
CA GLY A 313 -5.27 -6.78 -1.05
C GLY A 313 -5.69 -7.46 0.25
N ASN A 314 -6.01 -8.77 0.18
CA ASN A 314 -6.47 -9.57 1.31
C ASN A 314 -5.36 -9.71 2.37
N LYS A 315 -5.40 -8.89 3.42
CA LYS A 315 -4.52 -9.08 4.58
C LYS A 315 -4.92 -10.37 5.29
N SER A 316 -3.98 -11.30 5.45
CA SER A 316 -4.11 -12.40 6.40
C SER A 316 -4.26 -11.83 7.81
N ALA A 317 -5.51 -11.84 8.30
CA ALA A 317 -5.99 -11.39 9.61
C ALA A 317 -5.67 -9.92 9.99
N ASN A 318 -6.74 -9.14 10.12
CA ASN A 318 -6.84 -7.75 10.63
C ASN A 318 -6.65 -6.61 9.61
N ALA A 319 -7.41 -6.64 8.50
CA ALA A 319 -7.77 -5.43 7.76
C ALA A 319 -9.29 -5.24 7.78
N VAL A 320 -9.75 -4.25 8.52
CA VAL A 320 -11.08 -3.67 8.32
C VAL A 320 -10.90 -2.50 7.36
N TYR A 321 -11.62 -2.50 6.24
CA TYR A 321 -11.65 -1.40 5.28
C TYR A 321 -12.37 -0.20 5.90
N ALA A 322 -11.77 0.99 5.79
CA ALA A 322 -12.51 2.25 5.80
C ALA A 322 -12.39 2.85 4.40
N ALA A 323 -13.48 2.84 3.65
CA ALA A 323 -13.59 3.58 2.40
C ALA A 323 -13.67 5.07 2.75
N GLY A 324 -12.71 5.86 2.25
CA GLY A 324 -12.70 7.29 2.45
C GLY A 324 -13.69 7.99 1.50
N ILE A 325 -14.77 8.53 2.07
CA ILE A 325 -15.38 9.77 1.58
C ILE A 325 -15.26 10.76 2.73
N GLY A 326 -14.81 11.98 2.42
CA GLY A 326 -14.35 13.05 3.31
C GLY A 326 -14.94 13.13 4.73
N GLY A 327 -14.03 13.36 5.69
CA GLY A 327 -14.36 13.74 7.06
C GLY A 327 -13.63 12.86 8.08
N VAL A 328 -12.78 13.50 8.89
CA VAL A 328 -12.14 13.05 10.14
C VAL A 328 -12.57 11.65 10.60
N VAL A 329 -11.63 10.69 10.56
CA VAL A 329 -11.81 9.35 11.13
C VAL A 329 -11.09 9.30 12.48
N VAL A 330 -11.87 9.28 13.56
CA VAL A 330 -11.41 8.87 14.89
C VAL A 330 -11.60 7.35 14.98
N LEU A 331 -10.52 6.60 15.17
CA LEU A 331 -10.56 5.15 15.40
C LEU A 331 -10.24 4.86 16.88
N LEU A 332 -11.22 4.28 17.58
CA LEU A 332 -11.06 3.66 18.90
C LEU A 332 -10.90 2.15 18.72
N PHE A 333 -9.90 1.54 19.38
CA PHE A 333 -9.76 0.09 19.48
C PHE A 333 -9.72 -0.36 20.94
N THR A 334 -10.45 -1.43 21.26
CA THR A 334 -10.27 -2.26 22.46
C THR A 334 -9.79 -3.65 22.05
N VAL A 335 -8.73 -4.16 22.67
CA VAL A 335 -8.20 -5.53 22.48
C VAL A 335 -8.64 -6.42 23.64
N PRO A 336 -9.08 -7.69 23.44
CA PRO A 336 -9.26 -8.63 24.53
C PRO A 336 -7.89 -9.14 24.99
N VAL A 337 -7.56 -8.85 26.24
CA VAL A 337 -6.37 -9.30 26.96
C VAL A 337 -6.45 -10.80 27.28
N ALA A 338 -5.39 -11.54 26.96
CA ALA A 338 -5.05 -12.77 27.66
C ALA A 338 -3.52 -12.91 27.80
N ALA A 339 -3.08 -12.86 29.06
CA ALA A 339 -1.77 -13.15 29.65
C ALA A 339 -0.72 -12.02 29.76
N PRO A 340 0.05 -11.98 30.87
CA PRO A 340 0.52 -10.76 31.50
C PRO A 340 1.94 -10.41 31.07
N PHE A 341 2.12 -9.22 30.50
CA PHE A 341 3.43 -8.61 30.31
C PHE A 341 3.47 -7.24 30.98
N TRP A 342 4.40 -7.11 31.91
CA TRP A 342 4.81 -5.85 32.50
C TRP A 342 5.51 -5.02 31.42
N GLY A 343 5.07 -3.77 31.25
CA GLY A 343 5.76 -2.76 30.45
C GLY A 343 5.37 -2.70 28.98
N VAL A 344 4.19 -2.15 28.68
CA VAL A 344 3.87 -1.61 27.35
C VAL A 344 4.22 -0.12 27.34
N GLY A 345 5.31 0.24 26.67
CA GLY A 345 5.59 1.62 26.30
C GLY A 345 4.73 1.99 25.10
N ALA A 346 3.97 3.09 25.21
CA ALA A 346 3.04 3.54 24.19
C ALA A 346 3.74 4.02 22.90
N LEU A 347 3.02 3.80 21.79
CA LEU A 347 3.32 4.12 20.40
C LEU A 347 3.49 5.62 20.14
N VAL A 348 4.44 5.99 19.28
CA VAL A 348 4.41 7.26 18.53
C VAL A 348 3.67 7.01 17.23
N TRP A 349 2.57 7.72 16.99
CA TRP A 349 2.00 7.81 15.66
C TRP A 349 2.70 8.95 14.91
N ARG A 350 3.19 8.65 13.70
CA ARG A 350 4.08 9.53 12.95
C ARG A 350 3.39 10.85 12.59
N LEU A 351 4.05 11.90 13.05
CA LEU A 351 3.94 13.27 12.62
C LEU A 351 4.57 13.46 11.22
N TRP A 352 3.91 14.12 10.27
CA TRP A 352 4.49 14.44 8.96
C TRP A 352 5.53 15.54 9.12
N LEU A 353 6.81 15.17 9.07
CA LEU A 353 7.91 16.10 9.32
C LEU A 353 8.59 16.52 8.03
N HIS A 354 8.57 17.82 7.73
CA HIS A 354 9.48 18.43 6.76
C HIS A 354 10.93 18.19 7.18
N LYS A 355 11.89 18.30 6.25
CA LYS A 355 13.36 18.14 6.49
C LYS A 355 13.95 18.94 7.67
N ASN A 356 13.15 19.87 8.17
CA ASN A 356 13.43 20.88 9.17
C ASN A 356 12.82 20.54 10.53
N TRP A 357 12.28 19.34 10.73
CA TRP A 357 11.66 18.96 11.98
C TRP A 357 12.30 17.74 12.62
N THR A 358 12.19 17.65 13.94
CA THR A 358 12.52 16.45 14.71
C THR A 358 11.39 16.13 15.67
N ALA A 359 10.93 14.89 15.67
CA ALA A 359 10.06 14.37 16.71
C ALA A 359 10.66 13.10 17.30
N THR A 360 10.66 13.01 18.61
CA THR A 360 11.20 11.86 19.35
C THR A 360 10.26 11.53 20.49
N THR A 361 10.12 10.24 20.77
CA THR A 361 9.56 9.81 22.05
C THR A 361 10.48 8.82 22.73
N LYS A 362 10.47 8.82 24.06
CA LYS A 362 11.23 7.86 24.85
C LYS A 362 10.51 7.56 26.15
N ALA A 363 10.43 6.28 26.52
CA ALA A 363 9.99 5.90 27.86
C ALA A 363 11.18 5.94 28.83
N SER A 364 11.03 6.64 29.96
CA SER A 364 12.03 6.72 31.03
C SER A 364 11.35 6.91 32.37
N GLY A 365 11.72 6.14 33.40
CA GLY A 365 11.27 6.37 34.78
C GLY A 365 9.75 6.30 35.02
N GLY A 366 8.97 5.62 34.18
CA GLY A 366 7.51 5.55 34.30
C GLY A 366 6.75 6.70 33.62
N LYS A 367 7.46 7.61 32.95
CA LYS A 367 6.91 8.65 32.08
C LYS A 367 7.30 8.42 30.63
N CYS A 368 6.47 8.91 29.71
CA CYS A 368 6.78 8.94 28.29
C CYS A 368 7.06 10.38 27.85
N LEU A 369 8.26 10.60 27.30
CA LEU A 369 8.71 11.88 26.77
C LEU A 369 8.18 12.08 25.34
N ILE A 370 7.63 13.25 25.04
CA ILE A 370 7.10 13.63 23.71
C ILE A 370 7.72 14.96 23.27
N ASN A 371 8.63 14.95 22.28
CA ASN A 371 9.28 16.18 21.81
C ASN A 371 8.92 16.45 20.36
N ILE A 372 8.51 17.68 20.05
CA ILE A 372 8.11 18.14 18.72
C ILE A 372 8.84 19.45 18.39
N HIS A 373 9.83 19.43 17.50
CA HIS A 373 10.61 20.61 17.14
C HIS A 373 10.49 20.95 15.65
N ALA A 374 10.18 22.21 15.35
CA ALA A 374 10.24 22.81 14.03
C ALA A 374 11.45 23.76 13.92
N ARG A 375 12.32 23.58 12.92
CA ARG A 375 13.57 24.35 12.75
C ARG A 375 13.70 24.92 11.34
N GLY A 376 13.59 26.23 11.20
CA GLY A 376 13.77 26.90 9.90
C GLY A 376 12.64 26.67 8.91
N ASN A 377 12.62 27.46 7.83
CA ASN A 377 11.46 27.60 6.96
C ASN A 377 11.53 26.69 5.71
N THR A 378 10.39 26.13 5.32
CA THR A 378 10.23 25.39 4.06
C THR A 378 9.49 26.28 3.04
N PRO A 379 10.10 26.61 1.88
CA PRO A 379 9.46 27.45 0.86
C PRO A 379 8.12 26.87 0.41
N GLY A 380 7.08 27.71 0.35
CA GLY A 380 5.74 27.33 -0.13
C GLY A 380 4.81 26.71 0.92
N ILE A 381 5.25 26.55 2.17
CA ILE A 381 4.40 26.03 3.26
C ILE A 381 3.82 27.19 4.08
N GLY A 382 2.49 27.24 4.18
CA GLY A 382 1.77 28.25 4.96
C GLY A 382 1.66 27.93 6.46
N GLU A 383 1.57 26.64 6.80
CA GLU A 383 1.42 26.15 8.17
C GLU A 383 2.04 24.74 8.30
N TYR A 384 2.46 24.40 9.51
CA TYR A 384 2.88 23.06 9.88
C TYR A 384 1.87 22.42 10.84
N HIS A 385 1.63 21.12 10.70
CA HIS A 385 0.56 20.42 11.44
C HIS A 385 1.09 19.20 12.20
N ALA A 386 0.67 19.06 13.45
CA ALA A 386 1.00 17.97 14.33
C ALA A 386 -0.17 17.44 15.14
N SER A 387 -0.07 16.21 15.63
CA SER A 387 -1.04 15.68 16.59
C SER A 387 -0.40 14.82 17.68
N ILE A 388 -0.98 14.89 18.88
CA ILE A 388 -0.66 14.07 20.05
C ILE A 388 -1.95 13.34 20.43
N THR A 389 -1.92 12.02 20.56
CA THR A 389 -3.11 11.23 20.94
C THR A 389 -2.79 10.26 22.07
N ILE A 390 -3.53 10.36 23.18
CA ILE A 390 -3.35 9.58 24.41
C ILE A 390 -4.68 8.91 24.78
N HIS A 391 -4.69 7.58 24.81
CA HIS A 391 -5.86 6.77 25.16
C HIS A 391 -5.71 5.95 26.44
N ASP A 392 -4.50 5.86 27.00
CA ASP A 392 -4.24 5.12 28.23
C ASP A 392 -4.11 6.07 29.44
N ASN A 393 -3.97 5.50 30.64
CA ASN A 393 -3.93 6.26 31.89
C ASN A 393 -2.50 6.60 32.36
N GLY A 394 -1.52 6.60 31.46
CA GLY A 394 -0.13 6.95 31.73
C GLY A 394 0.10 8.44 31.92
N ASN A 395 1.25 8.79 32.49
CA ASN A 395 1.71 10.18 32.61
C ASN A 395 2.76 10.49 31.54
N TYR A 396 2.59 11.62 30.88
CA TYR A 396 3.37 12.04 29.74
C TYR A 396 3.95 13.41 30.02
N GLU A 397 5.21 13.61 29.62
CA GLU A 397 5.85 14.92 29.67
C GLU A 397 6.53 15.19 28.33
N GLY A 398 6.78 16.45 28.00
CA GLY A 398 7.31 16.74 26.66
C GLY A 398 7.56 18.21 26.40
N ASP A 399 8.07 18.50 25.20
CA ASP A 399 8.28 19.86 24.76
C ASP A 399 7.89 20.08 23.28
N ILE A 400 7.29 21.23 23.01
CA ILE A 400 6.96 21.71 21.67
C ILE A 400 7.78 22.97 21.43
N ARG A 401 8.65 22.93 20.42
CA ARG A 401 9.55 24.03 20.09
C ARG A 401 9.36 24.50 18.65
N ASN A 402 9.05 25.78 18.46
CA ASN A 402 8.98 26.39 17.14
C ASN A 402 10.11 27.41 16.93
N ASP A 403 11.18 27.00 16.26
CA ASP A 403 12.28 27.87 15.80
C ASP A 403 12.12 28.26 14.31
N SER A 404 10.90 28.25 13.78
CA SER A 404 10.57 28.67 12.40
C SER A 404 9.66 29.90 12.42
N THR A 405 9.52 30.60 11.30
CA THR A 405 8.56 31.72 11.20
C THR A 405 7.17 31.27 10.73
N THR A 406 6.99 29.97 10.47
CA THR A 406 5.73 29.38 10.00
C THR A 406 4.90 28.94 11.21
N LEU A 407 3.56 29.08 11.11
CA LEU A 407 2.64 28.65 12.16
C LEU A 407 2.74 27.14 12.39
N VAL A 408 2.90 26.74 13.64
CA VAL A 408 2.81 25.35 14.08
C VAL A 408 1.44 25.11 14.72
N VAL A 409 0.65 24.22 14.14
CA VAL A 409 -0.64 23.77 14.64
C VAL A 409 -0.47 22.39 15.26
N VAL A 410 -0.93 22.19 16.49
CA VAL A 410 -0.88 20.90 17.20
C VAL A 410 -2.25 20.52 17.74
N ASP A 411 -2.79 19.40 17.26
CA ASP A 411 -4.03 18.80 17.76
C ASP A 411 -3.73 17.78 18.86
N ILE A 412 -4.20 18.05 20.08
CA ILE A 412 -3.99 17.21 21.27
C ILE A 412 -5.29 16.51 21.62
N TYR A 413 -5.31 15.17 21.53
CA TYR A 413 -6.42 14.31 21.89
C TYR A 413 -6.07 13.50 23.14
N HIS A 414 -6.51 13.94 24.32
CA HIS A 414 -6.21 13.25 25.59
C HIS A 414 -7.50 12.68 26.21
N PHE A 415 -7.64 11.35 26.21
CA PHE A 415 -8.82 10.64 26.72
C PHE A 415 -8.56 9.84 28.01
N GLY A 416 -7.28 9.66 28.36
CA GLY A 416 -6.83 8.97 29.57
C GLY A 416 -7.09 9.73 30.86
N SER A 417 -7.02 9.02 31.99
CA SER A 417 -7.09 9.64 33.33
C SER A 417 -5.73 10.11 33.87
N GLY A 418 -4.64 9.95 33.11
CA GLY A 418 -3.30 10.40 33.48
C GLY A 418 -3.08 11.89 33.16
N THR A 419 -1.83 12.35 33.22
CA THR A 419 -1.45 13.74 32.89
C THR A 419 -0.64 13.84 31.60
N LEU A 420 -0.77 14.97 30.90
CA LEU A 420 0.12 15.38 29.82
C LEU A 420 0.69 16.76 30.15
N ASP A 421 1.99 16.82 30.42
CA ASP A 421 2.70 18.04 30.81
C ASP A 421 3.64 18.48 29.67
N LEU A 422 3.37 19.60 29.02
CA LEU A 422 4.13 20.09 27.86
C LEU A 422 4.76 21.45 28.11
N ILE A 423 6.04 21.56 27.75
CA ILE A 423 6.78 22.85 27.73
C ILE A 423 6.72 23.43 26.31
N LEU A 424 6.29 24.67 26.17
CA LEU A 424 6.19 25.38 24.89
C LEU A 424 7.32 26.40 24.78
N SER A 425 8.16 26.31 23.75
CA SER A 425 9.33 27.20 23.57
C SER A 425 9.54 27.62 22.11
N GLY A 426 10.43 28.60 21.89
CA GLY A 426 10.84 29.06 20.56
C GLY A 426 10.27 30.42 20.15
N SER A 427 10.65 30.86 18.94
CA SER A 427 10.38 32.20 18.40
C SER A 427 9.31 32.26 17.31
N GLY A 428 8.69 31.13 16.99
CA GLY A 428 7.64 31.00 15.99
C GLY A 428 6.23 30.86 16.57
N PRO A 429 5.17 31.27 15.82
CA PRO A 429 3.80 31.22 16.31
C PRO A 429 3.29 29.78 16.48
N MET A 430 2.46 29.55 17.50
CA MET A 430 1.89 28.24 17.79
C MET A 430 0.38 28.30 18.01
N LEU A 431 -0.33 27.28 17.53
CA LEU A 431 -1.76 27.05 17.75
C LEU A 431 -1.95 25.64 18.30
N LEU A 432 -2.50 25.51 19.51
CA LEU A 432 -2.80 24.22 20.12
C LEU A 432 -4.31 24.03 20.19
N ASN A 433 -4.81 22.93 19.63
CA ASN A 433 -6.20 22.52 19.76
C ASN A 433 -6.29 21.35 20.74
N VAL A 434 -6.94 21.54 21.89
CA VAL A 434 -6.99 20.51 22.94
C VAL A 434 -8.39 19.92 23.04
N TYR A 435 -8.46 18.61 22.88
CA TYR A 435 -9.68 17.79 22.88
C TYR A 435 -9.60 16.67 23.92
N GLY A 436 -10.77 16.15 24.30
CA GLY A 436 -10.89 14.98 25.17
C GLY A 436 -11.16 15.31 26.65
N SER A 437 -11.00 14.31 27.50
CA SER A 437 -11.36 14.35 28.93
C SER A 437 -10.16 14.33 29.89
N GLY A 438 -8.96 14.06 29.40
CA GLY A 438 -7.74 14.02 30.20
C GLY A 438 -7.21 15.41 30.54
N ASN A 439 -6.42 15.50 31.60
CA ASN A 439 -5.84 16.77 32.03
C ASN A 439 -4.58 17.09 31.23
N VAL A 440 -4.42 18.37 30.86
CA VAL A 440 -3.26 18.85 30.09
C VAL A 440 -2.67 20.07 30.79
N THR A 441 -1.37 20.04 31.04
CA THR A 441 -0.60 21.17 31.54
C THR A 441 0.26 21.73 30.42
N LEU A 442 0.19 23.03 30.19
CA LEU A 442 1.01 23.76 29.22
C LEU A 442 1.85 24.79 29.95
N THR A 443 3.16 24.64 29.94
CA THR A 443 4.09 25.61 30.52
C THR A 443 4.78 26.37 29.41
N ILE A 444 4.57 27.67 29.32
CA ILE A 444 5.21 28.51 28.31
C ILE A 444 6.56 28.95 28.85
N ASP A 445 7.63 28.60 28.14
CA ASP A 445 8.98 29.01 28.49
C ASP A 445 9.14 30.55 28.42
N GLY A 446 9.91 31.12 29.35
CA GLY A 446 10.15 32.57 29.45
C GLY A 446 10.84 33.16 28.22
N GLU A 447 11.54 32.32 27.45
CA GLU A 447 12.18 32.72 26.19
C GLU A 447 11.21 32.69 24.98
N CYS A 448 9.95 32.31 25.16
CA CYS A 448 8.98 32.26 24.06
C CYS A 448 8.53 33.67 23.66
N THR A 449 8.78 34.06 22.41
CA THR A 449 8.61 35.45 21.94
C THR A 449 7.47 35.64 20.94
N ALA A 450 6.82 34.55 20.51
CA ALA A 450 5.78 34.57 19.51
C ALA A 450 4.38 34.26 20.10
N PRO A 451 3.30 34.68 19.41
CA PRO A 451 1.95 34.43 19.90
C PRO A 451 1.65 32.94 20.03
N ILE A 452 1.07 32.56 21.17
CA ILE A 452 0.51 31.23 21.41
C ILE A 452 -1.00 31.35 21.48
N THR A 453 -1.69 30.54 20.69
CA THR A 453 -3.15 30.39 20.76
C THR A 453 -3.49 28.99 21.25
N VAL A 454 -4.40 28.90 22.23
CA VAL A 454 -4.91 27.62 22.75
C VAL A 454 -6.42 27.57 22.58
N ASN A 455 -6.90 26.57 21.85
CA ASN A 455 -8.32 26.29 21.66
C ASN A 455 -8.73 25.11 22.56
N ALA A 456 -9.45 25.42 23.64
CA ALA A 456 -9.93 24.46 24.62
C ALA A 456 -11.31 23.91 24.21
N MET A 457 -11.34 22.67 23.71
CA MET A 457 -12.54 22.02 23.17
C MET A 457 -12.92 20.71 23.90
N GLY A 458 -12.14 20.32 24.90
CA GLY A 458 -12.38 19.14 25.74
C GLY A 458 -13.11 19.43 27.06
N SER A 459 -13.48 18.35 27.77
CA SER A 459 -14.05 18.39 29.12
C SER A 459 -13.02 18.22 30.24
N GLY A 460 -11.77 17.86 29.89
CA GLY A 460 -10.64 17.83 30.82
C GLY A 460 -10.22 19.22 31.28
N THR A 461 -9.41 19.29 32.35
CA THR A 461 -8.86 20.56 32.82
C THR A 461 -7.57 20.86 32.07
N ILE A 462 -7.48 22.07 31.52
CA ILE A 462 -6.28 22.58 30.86
C ILE A 462 -5.67 23.65 31.77
N THR A 463 -4.48 23.41 32.29
CA THR A 463 -3.74 24.37 33.12
C THR A 463 -2.64 24.99 32.28
N ILE A 464 -2.56 26.31 32.23
CA ILE A 464 -1.58 27.05 31.43
C ILE A 464 -0.76 27.95 32.34
N TYR A 465 0.55 27.68 32.43
CA TYR A 465 1.51 28.54 33.12
C TYR A 465 2.11 29.52 32.12
N VAL A 466 1.93 30.82 32.38
CA VAL A 466 2.30 31.91 31.48
C VAL A 466 3.32 32.82 32.17
N PRO A 467 4.51 33.04 31.58
CA PRO A 467 5.47 33.98 32.15
C PRO A 467 4.91 35.39 32.08
N ILE A 468 5.14 36.18 33.13
CA ILE A 468 4.67 37.57 33.20
C ILE A 468 5.23 38.36 32.00
N GLY A 469 4.34 39.06 31.29
CA GLY A 469 4.69 39.83 30.08
C GLY A 469 4.42 39.10 28.77
N THR A 470 4.13 37.79 28.80
CA THR A 470 3.76 37.01 27.60
C THR A 470 2.26 37.04 27.36
N SER A 471 1.87 37.24 26.09
CA SER A 471 0.47 37.25 25.67
C SER A 471 0.05 35.90 25.10
N VAL A 472 -1.00 35.32 25.68
CA VAL A 472 -1.61 34.06 25.22
C VAL A 472 -3.07 34.32 24.86
N CYS A 473 -3.48 33.85 23.69
CA CYS A 473 -4.88 33.89 23.28
C CYS A 473 -5.54 32.56 23.62
N ILE A 474 -6.61 32.58 24.40
CA ILE A 474 -7.36 31.37 24.77
C ILE A 474 -8.76 31.49 24.20
N THR A 475 -9.18 30.46 23.47
CA THR A 475 -10.53 30.38 22.91
C THR A 475 -11.17 29.02 23.21
N GLY A 476 -12.48 28.93 23.08
CA GLY A 476 -13.23 27.68 23.31
C GLY A 476 -14.07 27.69 24.60
N SER A 477 -14.61 26.53 24.95
CA SER A 477 -15.57 26.35 26.06
C SER A 477 -15.14 25.32 27.11
N GLY A 478 -13.92 24.78 26.98
CA GLY A 478 -13.34 23.85 27.96
C GLY A 478 -12.96 24.51 29.28
N ASN A 479 -12.63 23.69 30.28
CA ASN A 479 -12.22 24.16 31.60
C ASN A 479 -10.74 24.57 31.58
N VAL A 480 -10.46 25.87 31.56
CA VAL A 480 -9.09 26.41 31.48
C VAL A 480 -8.73 27.17 32.75
N VAL A 481 -7.60 26.82 33.33
CA VAL A 481 -6.95 27.53 34.44
C VAL A 481 -5.68 28.18 33.90
N VAL A 482 -5.48 29.47 34.18
CA VAL A 482 -4.28 30.22 33.76
C VAL A 482 -3.59 30.74 35.00
N GLU A 483 -2.32 30.41 35.13
CA GLU A 483 -1.46 30.86 36.23
C GLU A 483 -0.29 31.63 35.65
N TYR A 484 0.00 32.80 36.22
CA TYR A 484 1.13 33.63 35.80
C TYR A 484 2.29 33.43 36.77
N TYR A 485 3.51 33.34 36.25
CA TYR A 485 4.72 33.19 37.05
C TYR A 485 5.82 34.15 36.58
N ASP A 486 6.70 34.56 37.49
CA ASP A 486 7.89 35.35 37.15
C ASP A 486 9.03 34.40 36.77
N PRO A 487 9.51 34.41 35.51
CA PRO A 487 10.62 33.54 35.11
C PRO A 487 11.97 33.95 35.72
N ASP A 488 12.09 35.16 36.29
CA ASP A 488 13.31 35.71 36.90
C ASP A 488 13.30 35.64 38.45
N GLU A 489 12.28 35.04 39.07
CA GLU A 489 12.30 34.74 40.51
C GLU A 489 13.31 33.61 40.78
N GLU A 490 14.54 33.95 41.20
CA GLU A 490 15.43 32.97 41.84
C GLU A 490 14.69 32.37 43.05
N GLU A 491 14.66 31.04 43.17
CA GLU A 491 14.25 30.38 44.40
C GLU A 491 15.16 30.88 45.54
N ASP A 492 14.70 31.86 46.29
CA ASP A 492 15.16 32.13 47.65
C ASP A 492 14.75 30.92 48.50
N GLU A 493 15.48 29.80 48.38
CA GLU A 493 15.44 28.74 49.40
C GLU A 493 16.10 29.28 50.67
N GLU A 494 15.23 29.45 51.66
CA GLU A 494 15.49 29.79 53.04
C GLU A 494 16.67 28.98 53.63
N ASP A 495 17.65 29.72 54.16
CA ASP A 495 18.44 29.32 55.33
C ASP A 495 17.47 28.97 56.48
N GLU A 496 17.07 27.70 56.60
CA GLU A 496 16.66 27.12 57.89
C GLU A 496 17.87 26.46 58.56
N SER A 497 18.46 27.18 59.54
CA SER A 497 19.25 26.62 60.65
C SER A 497 18.78 27.16 61.98
#